data_AF-A0A2R5L7A0-F1
#
_entry.id   AF-A0A2R5L7A0-F1
#
_cell.length_a   1.000
_cell.length_b   1.000
_cell.length_c   1.000
_cell.angle_alpha   90.00
_cell.angle_beta   90.00
_cell.angle_gamma   90.00
#
_symmetry.space_group_name_H-M   'P 1'
#
loop_
_entity.id
_entity.type
_entity.pdbx_description
1 polymer ?
#
loop_
_entity_poly.entity_id
_entity_poly.type
_entity_poly.pdbx_seq_one_letter_code
_entity_poly.pdbx_strand_id
1 'polypeptide(L)'
;MSQWRELSLGRKCGHAVTALSLVLVFIAFTTPYWLASDPRVYSAQFLRSGLWEMCFRSYTNPEDLEMRKFYVGCRWILTYEYNTLRDSIEVPFFVAVQVFFTIGFTLLLLACVLLLAMHICLPASRAFTLLKVIIAVLFASAVSGTIAVIIFGARGDGRDWMPDPDHNYLSWS
;
A
#
# COMPACT_ATOMS: atom_id res chain seq x y z
N MET A 1 -21.32 21.23 -30.61
CA MET A 1 -22.03 20.61 -29.46
C MET A 1 -21.43 19.27 -29.01
N SER A 2 -20.83 18.47 -29.89
CA SER A 2 -20.16 17.20 -29.54
C SER A 2 -18.96 17.38 -28.60
N GLN A 3 -18.06 18.33 -28.90
CA GLN A 3 -16.84 18.59 -28.12
C GLN A 3 -17.11 18.98 -26.65
N TRP A 4 -18.21 19.69 -26.38
CA TRP A 4 -18.62 20.05 -25.01
C TRP A 4 -19.21 18.87 -24.23
N ARG A 5 -19.84 17.90 -24.90
CA ARG A 5 -20.34 16.67 -24.27
C ARG A 5 -19.19 15.70 -23.96
N GLU A 6 -18.21 15.59 -24.84
CA GLU A 6 -17.01 14.75 -24.62
C GLU A 6 -16.18 15.25 -23.43
N LEU A 7 -15.96 16.56 -23.30
CA LEU A 7 -15.32 17.14 -22.12
C LEU A 7 -16.09 16.81 -20.82
N SER A 8 -17.42 16.77 -20.89
CA SER A 8 -18.27 16.47 -19.74
C SER A 8 -18.21 14.99 -19.34
N LEU A 9 -18.06 14.07 -20.29
CA LEU A 9 -17.97 12.64 -20.06
C LEU A 9 -16.60 12.27 -19.48
N GLY A 10 -15.51 12.77 -20.08
CA GLY A 10 -14.15 12.50 -19.62
C GLY A 10 -13.94 12.94 -18.17
N ARG A 11 -14.50 14.10 -17.78
CA ARG A 11 -14.47 14.56 -16.39
C ARG A 11 -15.20 13.62 -15.42
N LYS A 12 -16.41 13.15 -15.78
CA LYS A 12 -17.16 12.19 -14.95
C LYS A 12 -16.42 10.87 -14.79
N CYS A 13 -15.86 10.35 -15.88
CA CYS A 13 -15.03 9.15 -15.84
C CYS A 13 -13.80 9.35 -14.95
N GLY A 14 -13.12 10.50 -15.04
CA GLY A 14 -11.98 10.84 -14.19
C GLY A 14 -12.33 10.85 -12.70
N HIS A 15 -13.47 11.44 -12.31
CA HIS A 15 -13.93 11.39 -10.93
C HIS A 15 -14.25 9.97 -10.46
N ALA A 16 -14.94 9.18 -11.29
CA ALA A 16 -15.28 7.80 -10.95
C ALA A 16 -14.03 6.92 -10.77
N VAL A 17 -13.05 7.03 -11.69
CA VAL A 17 -11.77 6.33 -11.58
C VAL A 17 -11.01 6.76 -10.33
N THR A 18 -10.94 8.07 -10.04
CA THR A 18 -10.27 8.58 -8.83
C THR A 18 -10.91 8.03 -7.55
N ALA A 19 -12.24 7.97 -7.49
CA ALA A 19 -12.96 7.42 -6.34
C ALA A 19 -12.71 5.91 -6.18
N LEU A 20 -12.72 5.15 -7.29
CA LEU A 20 -12.38 3.74 -7.27
C LEU A 20 -10.93 3.51 -6.83
N SER A 21 -9.98 4.28 -7.37
CA SER A 21 -8.57 4.23 -6.97
C SER A 21 -8.40 4.51 -5.48
N LEU A 22 -9.14 5.47 -4.92
CA LEU A 22 -9.10 5.74 -3.48
C LEU A 22 -9.48 4.52 -2.65
N VAL A 23 -10.57 3.84 -3.03
CA VAL A 23 -11.03 2.63 -2.34
C VAL A 23 -9.98 1.52 -2.45
N LEU A 24 -9.47 1.25 -3.64
CA LEU A 24 -8.50 0.18 -3.87
C LEU A 24 -7.17 0.45 -3.13
N VAL A 25 -6.64 1.67 -3.21
CA VAL A 25 -5.40 2.06 -2.51
C VAL A 25 -5.59 2.05 -1.00
N PHE A 26 -6.76 2.48 -0.49
CA PHE A 26 -7.06 2.40 0.94
C PHE A 26 -7.12 0.96 1.45
N ILE A 27 -7.75 0.07 0.68
CA ILE A 27 -7.79 -1.36 1.01
C ILE A 27 -6.35 -1.87 1.05
N ALA A 28 -5.58 -1.72 -0.04
CA ALA A 28 -4.19 -2.14 -0.10
C ALA A 28 -3.32 -1.54 1.03
N PHE A 29 -3.57 -0.30 1.43
CA PHE A 29 -2.84 0.34 2.54
C PHE A 29 -3.10 -0.33 3.89
N THR A 30 -4.32 -0.81 4.12
CA THR A 30 -4.77 -1.28 5.43
C THR A 30 -4.81 -2.79 5.57
N THR A 31 -4.84 -3.53 4.45
CA THR A 31 -5.02 -4.98 4.49
C THR A 31 -3.70 -5.76 4.57
N PRO A 32 -3.66 -6.87 5.34
CA PRO A 32 -2.45 -7.65 5.54
C PRO A 32 -2.22 -8.66 4.41
N TYR A 33 -2.35 -8.28 3.13
CA TYR A 33 -2.31 -9.22 2.00
C TYR A 33 -1.48 -8.72 0.81
N TRP A 34 -0.30 -8.16 1.10
CA TRP A 34 0.72 -7.90 0.08
C TRP A 34 1.53 -9.18 -0.22
N LEU A 35 1.92 -9.91 0.82
CA LEU A 35 2.53 -11.25 0.74
C LEU A 35 1.72 -12.21 1.60
N ALA A 36 1.56 -13.45 1.17
CA ALA A 36 0.91 -14.50 1.93
C ALA A 36 1.64 -15.82 1.79
N SER A 37 1.56 -16.67 2.81
CA SER A 37 2.02 -18.06 2.73
C SER A 37 0.89 -18.97 2.24
N ASP A 38 1.25 -20.08 1.59
CA ASP A 38 0.29 -21.11 1.19
C ASP A 38 -0.40 -21.70 2.43
N PRO A 39 -1.74 -21.63 2.53
CA PRO A 39 -2.47 -22.14 3.69
C PRO A 39 -2.36 -23.67 3.84
N ARG A 40 -1.95 -24.39 2.79
CA ARG A 40 -1.77 -25.86 2.80
C ARG A 40 -0.52 -26.29 3.58
N VAL A 41 0.42 -25.36 3.81
CA VAL A 41 1.67 -25.64 4.51
C VAL A 41 1.48 -25.37 6.00
N TYR A 42 1.14 -26.41 6.75
CA TYR A 42 0.82 -26.26 8.18
C TYR A 42 2.03 -25.85 9.04
N SER A 43 3.25 -26.18 8.60
CA SER A 43 4.51 -25.82 9.25
C SER A 43 4.97 -24.39 8.98
N ALA A 44 4.27 -23.62 8.12
CA ALA A 44 4.66 -22.26 7.79
C ALA A 44 4.65 -21.37 9.03
N GLN A 45 5.77 -20.69 9.28
CA GLN A 45 5.92 -19.78 10.42
C GLN A 45 5.31 -18.40 10.14
N PHE A 46 5.44 -17.93 8.91
CA PHE A 46 4.80 -16.73 8.37
C PHE A 46 3.42 -17.06 7.80
N LEU A 47 2.46 -16.14 7.92
CA LEU A 47 1.12 -16.30 7.36
C LEU A 47 0.82 -15.27 6.27
N ARG A 48 1.04 -13.99 6.57
CA ARG A 48 0.81 -12.88 5.65
C ARG A 48 1.38 -11.57 6.17
N SER A 49 1.65 -10.66 5.26
CA SER A 49 2.08 -9.30 5.55
C SER A 49 1.28 -8.30 4.73
N GLY A 50 0.84 -7.22 5.37
CA GLY A 50 0.54 -5.96 4.70
C GLY A 50 1.67 -4.97 4.89
N LEU A 51 1.44 -3.71 4.53
CA LEU A 51 2.40 -2.64 4.76
C LEU A 51 2.70 -2.43 6.24
N TRP A 52 1.70 -2.64 7.10
CA TRP A 52 1.82 -2.25 8.49
C TRP A 52 1.40 -3.29 9.53
N GLU A 53 0.81 -4.38 9.09
CA GLU A 53 0.44 -5.50 9.95
C GLU A 53 1.08 -6.77 9.39
N MET A 54 1.70 -7.55 10.27
CA MET A 54 2.25 -8.86 9.93
C MET A 54 1.67 -9.93 10.83
N CYS A 55 1.34 -11.06 10.22
CA CYS A 55 0.75 -12.21 10.89
C CYS A 55 1.72 -13.39 10.87
N PHE A 56 1.99 -13.93 12.06
CA PHE A 56 2.80 -15.13 12.25
C PHE A 56 1.98 -16.22 12.92
N ARG A 57 2.35 -17.49 12.67
CA ARG A 57 1.74 -18.64 13.34
C ARG A 57 2.54 -19.08 14.56
N SER A 58 3.86 -19.20 14.41
CA SER A 58 4.80 -19.60 15.47
C SER A 58 6.23 -19.26 15.04
N TYR A 59 6.45 -18.01 14.65
CA TYR A 59 7.76 -17.55 14.21
C TYR A 59 8.65 -17.28 15.43
N THR A 60 9.92 -17.67 15.37
CA THR A 60 10.93 -17.34 16.39
C THR A 60 11.97 -16.41 15.78
N ASN A 61 12.56 -15.53 16.58
CA ASN A 61 13.69 -14.73 16.12
C ASN A 61 14.86 -15.69 15.80
N PRO A 62 15.46 -15.65 14.59
CA PRO A 62 16.64 -16.46 14.28
C PRO A 62 17.82 -16.21 15.22
N GLU A 63 17.90 -15.02 15.83
CA GLU A 63 18.97 -14.67 16.78
C GLU A 63 18.74 -15.23 18.20
N ASP A 64 17.50 -15.63 18.54
CA ASP A 64 17.19 -16.20 19.85
C ASP A 64 17.41 -17.72 19.84
N LEU A 65 18.66 -18.14 20.01
CA LEU A 65 19.08 -19.55 19.98
C LEU A 65 18.38 -20.43 21.03
N GLU A 66 17.89 -19.82 22.12
CA GLU A 66 17.16 -20.49 23.20
C GLU A 66 15.65 -20.67 22.89
N MET A 67 15.15 -20.13 21.77
CA MET A 67 13.75 -20.16 21.35
C MET A 67 12.77 -19.78 22.47
N ARG A 68 13.07 -18.70 23.19
CA ARG A 68 12.30 -18.28 24.37
C ARG A 68 10.97 -17.63 24.01
N LYS A 69 10.86 -17.10 22.80
CA LYS A 69 9.68 -16.34 22.37
C LYS A 69 9.20 -16.73 20.98
N PHE A 70 7.91 -17.05 20.90
CA PHE A 70 7.20 -17.31 19.65
C PHE A 70 6.20 -16.19 19.37
N TYR A 71 6.22 -15.70 18.13
CA TYR A 71 5.31 -14.69 17.62
C TYR A 71 4.10 -15.36 16.96
N VAL A 72 2.92 -15.03 17.47
CA VAL A 72 1.64 -15.61 17.08
C VAL A 72 0.61 -14.50 16.89
N GLY A 73 -0.18 -14.63 15.83
CA GLY A 73 -1.26 -13.70 15.47
C GLY A 73 -0.79 -12.54 14.60
N CYS A 74 -1.74 -11.66 14.29
CA CYS A 74 -1.52 -10.44 13.52
C CYS A 74 -1.26 -9.27 14.46
N ARG A 75 -0.18 -8.53 14.20
CA ARG A 75 0.18 -7.37 15.00
C ARG A 75 0.72 -6.27 14.12
N TRP A 76 0.48 -5.04 14.57
CA TRP A 76 1.10 -3.86 14.00
C TRP A 76 2.62 -3.98 14.03
N ILE A 77 3.26 -3.65 12.91
CA ILE A 77 4.70 -3.80 12.71
C ILE A 77 5.46 -3.06 13.82
N LEU A 78 5.10 -1.81 14.13
CA LEU A 78 5.76 -0.97 15.15
C LEU A 78 5.41 -1.33 16.61
N THR A 79 4.79 -2.48 16.87
CA THR A 79 4.54 -2.91 18.25
C THR A 79 5.85 -3.18 19.00
N TYR A 80 5.85 -2.91 20.30
CA TYR A 80 7.02 -3.14 21.16
C TYR A 80 7.50 -4.59 21.11
N GLU A 81 6.58 -5.54 20.97
CA GLU A 81 6.93 -6.96 20.92
C GLU A 81 7.83 -7.32 19.74
N TYR A 82 7.73 -6.60 18.61
CA TYR A 82 8.53 -6.85 17.40
C TYR A 82 9.87 -6.10 17.42
N ASN A 83 10.25 -5.43 18.51
CA ASN A 83 11.51 -4.68 18.56
C ASN A 83 12.74 -5.56 18.27
N THR A 84 12.74 -6.83 18.71
CA THR A 84 13.85 -7.76 18.39
C THR A 84 13.79 -8.32 16.97
N LEU A 85 12.65 -8.18 16.27
CA LEU A 85 12.46 -8.64 14.87
C LEU A 85 12.53 -7.48 13.88
N ARG A 86 12.66 -6.25 14.38
CA ARG A 86 12.58 -5.00 13.61
C ARG A 86 13.49 -5.05 12.40
N ASP A 87 14.74 -5.46 12.60
CA ASP A 87 15.75 -5.45 11.55
C ASP A 87 15.49 -6.51 10.46
N SER A 88 14.83 -7.62 10.80
CA SER A 88 14.43 -8.64 9.82
C SER A 88 13.14 -8.27 9.07
N ILE A 89 12.23 -7.57 9.74
CA ILE A 89 10.94 -7.19 9.17
C ILE A 89 11.05 -5.92 8.31
N GLU A 90 11.72 -4.88 8.83
CA GLU A 90 11.85 -3.55 8.22
C GLU A 90 13.12 -3.43 7.38
N VAL A 91 13.29 -4.36 6.45
CA VAL A 91 14.40 -4.31 5.49
C VAL A 91 14.28 -3.08 4.58
N PRO A 92 15.39 -2.53 4.06
CA PRO A 92 15.40 -1.24 3.36
C PRO A 92 14.43 -1.15 2.17
N PHE A 93 14.25 -2.24 1.40
CA PHE A 93 13.32 -2.22 0.28
C PHE A 93 11.87 -2.08 0.76
N PHE A 94 11.50 -2.73 1.87
CA PHE A 94 10.14 -2.72 2.38
C PHE A 94 9.80 -1.36 2.99
N VAL A 95 10.75 -0.74 3.70
CA VAL A 95 10.63 0.65 4.15
C VAL A 95 10.44 1.60 2.96
N ALA A 96 11.17 1.40 1.85
CA ALA A 96 10.95 2.18 0.64
C ALA A 96 9.52 2.01 0.09
N VAL A 97 9.00 0.78 0.03
CA VAL A 97 7.61 0.50 -0.38
C VAL A 97 6.62 1.25 0.52
N GLN A 98 6.78 1.16 1.85
CA GLN A 98 5.93 1.86 2.81
C GLN A 98 5.95 3.38 2.58
N VAL A 99 7.13 3.98 2.40
CA VAL A 99 7.28 5.42 2.19
C VAL A 99 6.62 5.86 0.89
N PHE A 100 6.95 5.23 -0.25
CA PHE A 100 6.38 5.59 -1.54
C PHE A 100 4.88 5.34 -1.60
N PHE A 101 4.39 4.23 -1.05
CA PHE A 101 2.95 3.95 -1.05
C PHE A 101 2.19 4.94 -0.15
N THR A 102 2.76 5.34 0.98
CA THR A 102 2.19 6.38 1.86
C THR A 102 2.17 7.76 1.19
N ILE A 103 3.25 8.14 0.50
CA ILE A 103 3.27 9.38 -0.29
C ILE A 103 2.20 9.32 -1.39
N GLY A 104 2.12 8.21 -2.13
CA GLY A 104 1.08 8.00 -3.15
C GLY A 104 -0.33 8.13 -2.59
N PHE A 105 -0.61 7.46 -1.47
CA PHE A 105 -1.93 7.48 -0.82
C PHE A 105 -2.29 8.85 -0.27
N THR A 106 -1.36 9.56 0.38
CA THR A 106 -1.60 10.92 0.90
C THR A 106 -1.85 11.93 -0.21
N LEU A 107 -1.12 11.85 -1.33
CA LEU A 107 -1.37 12.67 -2.51
C LEU A 107 -2.74 12.37 -3.14
N LEU A 108 -3.17 11.10 -3.18
CA LEU A 108 -4.50 10.71 -3.66
C LEU A 108 -5.61 11.30 -2.77
N LEU A 109 -5.45 11.22 -1.44
CA LEU A 109 -6.37 11.84 -0.49
C LEU A 109 -6.44 13.37 -0.69
N LEU A 110 -5.29 14.03 -0.86
CA LEU A 110 -5.23 15.45 -1.16
C LEU A 110 -5.98 15.79 -2.45
N ALA A 111 -5.78 15.01 -3.51
CA ALA A 111 -6.50 15.20 -4.77
C ALA A 111 -8.02 15.07 -4.59
N CYS A 112 -8.49 14.10 -3.80
CA CYS A 112 -9.91 13.95 -3.46
C CYS A 112 -10.46 15.18 -2.70
N VAL A 113 -9.71 15.70 -1.72
CA VAL A 113 -10.09 16.93 -0.99
C VAL A 113 -10.16 18.14 -1.93
N LEU A 114 -9.17 18.31 -2.81
CA LEU A 114 -9.15 19.39 -3.79
C LEU A 114 -10.30 19.27 -4.82
N LEU A 115 -10.65 18.05 -5.23
CA LEU A 115 -11.81 17.78 -6.08
C LEU A 115 -13.12 18.19 -5.39
N LEU A 116 -13.31 17.82 -4.12
CA LEU A 116 -14.48 18.24 -3.35
C LEU A 116 -14.53 19.77 -3.18
N ALA A 117 -13.38 20.40 -2.86
CA ALA A 117 -13.28 21.85 -2.73
C ALA A 117 -13.61 22.59 -4.04
N MET A 118 -13.24 22.01 -5.20
CA MET A 118 -13.61 22.56 -6.51
C MET A 118 -15.13 22.63 -6.70
N HIS A 119 -15.86 21.62 -6.23
CA HIS A 119 -17.32 21.54 -6.40
C HIS A 119 -18.11 22.37 -5.38
N ILE A 120 -17.59 22.52 -4.16
CA ILE A 120 -18.33 23.14 -3.05
C ILE A 120 -17.96 24.63 -2.90
N CYS A 121 -16.68 24.97 -3.00
CA CYS A 121 -16.17 26.25 -2.47
C CYS A 121 -15.70 27.24 -3.54
N LEU A 122 -15.47 26.81 -4.78
CA LEU A 122 -14.70 27.62 -5.74
C LEU A 122 -15.55 28.18 -6.90
N PRO A 123 -15.40 29.48 -7.22
CA PRO A 123 -16.03 30.07 -8.40
C PRO A 123 -15.39 29.51 -9.68
N ALA A 124 -16.22 29.37 -10.74
CA ALA A 124 -15.84 28.74 -12.00
C ALA A 124 -14.60 29.35 -12.68
N SER A 125 -14.26 30.61 -12.39
CA SER A 125 -13.08 31.30 -12.92
C SER A 125 -11.75 30.68 -12.50
N ARG A 126 -11.68 30.03 -11.32
CA ARG A 126 -10.45 29.35 -10.83
C ARG A 126 -10.46 27.84 -11.06
N ALA A 127 -11.56 27.29 -11.56
CA ALA A 127 -11.74 25.84 -11.71
C ALA A 127 -10.71 25.21 -12.65
N PHE A 128 -10.36 25.88 -13.76
CA PHE A 128 -9.36 25.38 -14.71
C PHE A 128 -7.95 25.32 -14.12
N THR A 129 -7.53 26.32 -13.35
CA THR A 129 -6.21 26.31 -12.68
C THR A 129 -6.15 25.20 -11.64
N LEU A 130 -7.20 25.05 -10.82
CA LEU A 130 -7.25 23.99 -9.82
C LEU A 130 -7.28 22.59 -10.46
N LEU A 131 -7.98 22.42 -11.58
CA LEU A 131 -7.99 21.15 -12.31
C LEU A 131 -6.58 20.73 -12.75
N LYS A 132 -5.76 21.68 -13.23
CA LYS A 132 -4.35 21.40 -13.57
C LYS A 132 -3.54 20.93 -12.35
N VAL A 133 -3.74 21.57 -11.20
CA VAL A 133 -3.10 21.17 -9.93
C VAL A 133 -3.52 19.76 -9.52
N ILE A 134 -4.82 19.45 -9.58
CA ILE A 134 -5.35 18.13 -9.25
C ILE A 134 -4.76 17.05 -10.17
N ILE A 135 -4.68 17.31 -11.48
CA ILE A 135 -4.08 16.38 -12.43
C ILE A 135 -2.60 16.13 -12.07
N ALA A 136 -1.85 17.19 -11.74
CA ALA A 136 -0.45 17.04 -11.33
C ALA A 136 -0.29 16.22 -10.03
N VAL A 137 -1.16 16.45 -9.04
CA VAL A 137 -1.16 15.69 -7.77
C VAL A 137 -1.53 14.22 -8.00
N LEU A 138 -2.54 13.94 -8.82
CA LEU A 138 -2.92 12.57 -9.18
C LEU A 138 -1.80 11.86 -9.95
N PHE A 139 -1.11 12.56 -10.85
CA PHE A 139 0.03 12.00 -11.57
C PHE A 139 1.19 11.68 -10.61
N ALA A 140 1.53 12.58 -9.69
CA ALA A 140 2.55 12.34 -8.67
C ALA A 140 2.18 11.16 -7.74
N SER A 141 0.90 11.07 -7.34
CA SER A 141 0.36 9.95 -6.58
C SER A 141 0.55 8.62 -7.32
N ALA A 142 0.17 8.58 -8.61
CA ALA A 142 0.31 7.39 -9.45
C ALA A 142 1.77 6.98 -9.61
N VAL A 143 2.69 7.90 -9.92
CA VAL A 143 4.12 7.61 -10.03
C VAL A 143 4.67 7.04 -8.73
N SER A 144 4.32 7.63 -7.59
CA SER A 144 4.76 7.17 -6.27
C SER A 144 4.25 5.77 -5.94
N GLY A 145 2.96 5.51 -6.16
CA GLY A 145 2.36 4.18 -5.97
C GLY A 145 2.93 3.13 -6.92
N THR A 146 3.19 3.49 -8.19
CA THR A 146 3.84 2.61 -9.17
C THR A 146 5.25 2.24 -8.73
N ILE A 147 6.05 3.19 -8.23
CA ILE A 147 7.39 2.90 -7.69
C ILE A 147 7.28 1.90 -6.53
N ALA A 148 6.35 2.10 -5.60
CA ALA A 148 6.15 1.18 -4.48
C ALA A 148 5.82 -0.25 -4.94
N VAL A 149 4.87 -0.41 -5.86
CA VAL A 149 4.47 -1.72 -6.39
C VAL A 149 5.61 -2.36 -7.20
N ILE A 150 6.41 -1.60 -7.95
CA ILE A 150 7.58 -2.13 -8.67
C ILE A 150 8.63 -2.66 -7.69
N ILE A 151 8.96 -1.88 -6.65
CA ILE A 151 9.94 -2.30 -5.63
C ILE A 151 9.45 -3.57 -4.94
N PHE A 152 8.17 -3.59 -4.54
CA PHE A 152 7.60 -4.76 -3.89
C PHE A 152 7.53 -5.97 -4.82
N GLY A 153 7.10 -5.80 -6.06
CA GLY A 153 7.06 -6.90 -7.04
C GLY A 153 8.46 -7.47 -7.35
N ALA A 154 9.51 -6.66 -7.26
CA ALA A 154 10.88 -7.08 -7.51
C ALA A 154 11.56 -7.78 -6.32
N ARG A 155 11.13 -7.49 -5.07
CA ARG A 155 11.84 -7.92 -3.85
C ARG A 155 10.96 -8.61 -2.80
N GLY A 156 9.65 -8.44 -2.86
CA GLY A 156 8.69 -8.89 -1.84
C GLY A 156 8.60 -10.41 -1.72
N ASP A 157 8.89 -11.16 -2.79
CA ASP A 157 8.99 -12.62 -2.79
C ASP A 157 10.46 -13.12 -2.73
N GLY A 158 11.35 -12.25 -2.25
CA GLY A 158 12.77 -12.57 -2.08
C GLY A 158 12.98 -13.64 -0.99
N ARG A 159 13.99 -14.49 -1.20
CA ARG A 159 14.41 -15.51 -0.20
C ARG A 159 15.07 -14.90 1.04
N ASP A 160 15.30 -13.59 1.04
CA ASP A 160 16.05 -12.82 2.03
C ASP A 160 15.16 -12.01 3.01
N TRP A 161 13.83 -12.11 2.92
CA TRP A 161 12.93 -11.30 3.75
C TRP A 161 12.02 -12.10 4.71
N MET A 162 11.15 -12.96 4.17
CA MET A 162 10.18 -13.73 4.96
C MET A 162 10.54 -15.22 4.99
N PRO A 163 10.26 -15.93 6.11
CA PRO A 163 10.58 -17.35 6.23
C PRO A 163 9.70 -18.18 5.27
N ASP A 164 10.18 -19.39 4.99
CA ASP A 164 9.53 -20.32 4.05
C ASP A 164 9.22 -19.70 2.66
N PRO A 165 10.19 -19.02 2.00
CA PRO A 165 9.94 -18.27 0.78
C PRO A 165 9.40 -19.13 -0.37
N ASP A 166 9.73 -20.42 -0.42
CA ASP A 166 9.22 -21.36 -1.43
C ASP A 166 7.69 -21.58 -1.35
N HIS A 167 7.07 -21.19 -0.24
CA HIS A 167 5.64 -21.31 -0.01
C HIS A 167 4.94 -19.95 0.08
N ASN A 168 5.68 -18.86 -0.11
CA ASN A 168 5.12 -17.51 -0.14
C ASN A 168 4.70 -17.13 -1.56
N TYR A 169 3.72 -16.23 -1.65
CA TYR A 169 3.27 -15.68 -2.92
C TYR A 169 2.80 -14.24 -2.75
N LEU A 170 2.97 -13.44 -3.80
CA LEU A 170 2.40 -12.10 -3.90
C LEU A 170 0.88 -12.22 -3.84
N SER A 171 0.28 -11.58 -2.83
CA SER A 171 -1.15 -11.68 -2.57
C SER A 171 -1.90 -10.54 -3.26
N TRP A 172 -3.14 -10.28 -2.86
CA TRP A 172 -4.10 -9.53 -3.69
C TRP A 172 -4.11 -8.01 -3.48
N SER A 173 -3.43 -7.51 -2.45
CA SER A 173 -3.33 -6.08 -2.13
C SER A 173 -2.38 -5.32 -3.07
#